data_AF-A0A395I039-F1
#
_entry.id   AF-A0A395I039-F1
#
_cell.length_a   1.000
_cell.length_b   1.000
_cell.length_c   1.000
_cell.angle_alpha   90.00
_cell.angle_beta   90.00
_cell.angle_gamma   90.00
#
_symmetry.space_group_name_H-M   'P 1'
#
loop_
_entity.id
_entity.type
_entity.pdbx_description
1 polymer ?
#
loop_
_entity_poly.entity_id
_entity_poly.type
_entity_poly.pdbx_seq_one_letter_code
_entity_poly.pdbx_strand_id
1 'polypeptide(L)'
;MQPNHPPNVSERSFSLFPLLPGELRNQIWRLALLSLINDFSRPQFCFYRPGRGYWDPRYVTPSDPDYDPDDDENISFEFHHDRLDPVVVCVPLITVSREARGLVLPLLRDKGTDNDNNNNSKIPKFTRAIDPLHDALYIAPTHLDDFLAEPWDRCFQPDLADKQISRPAPKMSRLAL
;
A
#
# COMPACT_ATOMS: atom_id res chain seq x y z
N MET A 1 -30.78 -8.12 -47.03
CA MET A 1 -30.45 -8.11 -45.60
C MET A 1 -28.93 -8.01 -45.48
N GLN A 2 -28.41 -6.82 -45.19
CA GLN A 2 -26.98 -6.59 -44.98
C GLN A 2 -26.61 -6.93 -43.53
N PRO A 3 -25.48 -7.62 -43.27
CA PRO A 3 -25.02 -7.81 -41.91
C PRO A 3 -24.35 -6.53 -41.41
N ASN A 4 -24.86 -6.03 -40.28
CA ASN A 4 -24.30 -4.91 -39.53
C ASN A 4 -22.86 -5.24 -39.10
N HIS A 5 -21.89 -4.52 -39.68
CA HIS A 5 -20.53 -4.47 -39.18
C HIS A 5 -20.52 -3.62 -37.90
N PRO A 6 -19.97 -4.09 -36.76
CA PRO A 6 -19.76 -3.20 -35.62
C PRO A 6 -18.73 -2.13 -36.00
N PRO A 7 -18.89 -0.87 -35.54
CA PRO A 7 -17.92 0.17 -35.79
C PRO A 7 -16.57 -0.26 -35.20
N ASN A 8 -15.56 -0.26 -36.06
CA ASN A 8 -14.17 -0.50 -35.71
C ASN A 8 -13.79 0.52 -34.62
N VAL A 9 -13.64 0.06 -33.38
CA VAL A 9 -13.17 0.89 -32.29
C VAL A 9 -11.73 1.24 -32.65
N SER A 10 -11.53 2.43 -33.26
CA SER A 10 -10.20 2.99 -33.38
C SER A 10 -9.66 3.14 -31.97
N GLU A 11 -8.85 2.16 -31.55
CA GLU A 11 -7.88 2.32 -30.49
C GLU A 11 -7.13 3.61 -30.82
N ARG A 12 -7.35 4.67 -30.02
CA ARG A 12 -6.63 5.93 -30.16
C ARG A 12 -5.18 5.67 -29.81
N SER A 13 -4.44 5.15 -30.79
CA SER A 13 -3.00 4.98 -30.68
C SER A 13 -2.40 6.37 -30.53
N PHE A 14 -1.39 6.47 -29.66
CA PHE A 14 -0.65 7.70 -29.38
C PHE A 14 0.28 8.01 -30.58
N SER A 15 -0.31 8.22 -31.76
CA SER A 15 0.35 8.09 -33.07
C SER A 15 1.24 9.27 -33.43
N LEU A 16 0.99 10.44 -32.84
CA LEU A 16 1.76 11.66 -33.13
C LEU A 16 2.99 11.81 -32.23
N PHE A 17 3.01 11.16 -31.06
CA PHE A 17 4.12 11.29 -30.13
C PHE A 17 5.45 10.77 -30.68
N PRO A 18 5.52 9.61 -31.38
CA PRO A 18 6.76 9.14 -32.00
C PRO A 18 7.32 10.09 -33.08
N LEU A 19 6.50 10.99 -33.62
CA LEU A 19 6.90 11.96 -34.63
C LEU A 19 7.60 13.19 -34.04
N LEU A 20 7.59 13.34 -32.72
CA LEU A 20 8.30 14.43 -32.04
C LEU A 20 9.83 14.20 -32.08
N PRO A 21 10.63 15.28 -32.21
CA PRO A 21 12.07 15.25 -31.98
C PRO A 21 12.42 14.53 -30.67
N GLY A 22 13.53 13.79 -30.67
CA GLY A 22 13.94 12.96 -29.54
C GLY A 22 14.12 13.77 -28.25
N GLU A 23 14.58 15.01 -28.35
CA GLU A 23 14.74 15.95 -27.24
C GLU A 23 13.41 16.23 -26.55
N LEU A 24 12.34 16.49 -27.33
CA LEU A 24 11.01 16.74 -26.79
C LEU A 24 10.41 15.48 -26.17
N ARG A 25 10.58 14.32 -26.82
CA ARG A 25 10.13 13.04 -26.24
C ARG A 25 10.81 12.75 -24.90
N ASN A 26 12.12 12.96 -24.81
CA ASN A 26 12.88 12.79 -23.58
C ASN A 26 12.42 13.75 -22.47
N GLN A 27 12.14 15.02 -22.81
CA GLN A 27 11.61 15.98 -21.84
C GLN A 27 10.23 15.56 -21.33
N ILE A 28 9.34 15.13 -22.23
CA ILE A 28 8.00 14.64 -21.86
C ILE A 28 8.12 13.41 -20.95
N TRP A 29 8.98 12.44 -21.28
CA TRP A 29 9.17 11.27 -20.42
C TRP A 29 9.78 11.61 -19.07
N ARG A 30 10.76 12.53 -19.00
CA ARG A 30 11.28 12.99 -17.70
C ARG A 30 10.19 13.61 -16.84
N LEU A 31 9.37 14.49 -17.40
CA LEU A 31 8.27 15.13 -16.67
C LEU A 31 7.23 14.11 -16.21
N ALA A 32 6.87 13.17 -17.08
CA ALA A 32 5.91 12.11 -16.75
C ALA A 32 6.45 11.15 -15.67
N LEU A 33 7.75 10.82 -15.71
CA LEU A 33 8.40 10.00 -14.69
C LEU A 33 8.47 10.72 -13.34
N LEU A 34 8.78 12.01 -13.31
CA LEU A 34 8.76 12.80 -12.08
C LEU A 34 7.37 12.82 -11.46
N SER A 35 6.32 13.00 -12.27
CA SER A 35 4.94 12.89 -11.79
C SER A 35 4.64 11.53 -11.20
N LEU A 36 5.06 10.46 -11.88
CA LEU A 36 4.87 9.09 -11.42
C LEU A 36 5.59 8.81 -10.09
N ILE A 37 6.84 9.24 -9.95
CA ILE A 37 7.62 9.10 -8.71
C ILE A 37 6.94 9.84 -7.56
N ASN A 38 6.42 11.03 -7.82
CA ASN A 38 5.68 11.77 -6.82
C ASN A 38 4.41 11.03 -6.39
N ASP A 39 3.70 10.40 -7.33
CA ASP A 39 2.49 9.63 -7.01
C ASP A 39 2.79 8.40 -6.15
N PHE A 40 3.95 7.74 -6.33
CA PHE A 40 4.40 6.66 -5.44
C PHE A 40 4.65 7.14 -4.00
N SER A 41 5.10 8.38 -3.84
CA SER A 41 5.42 8.98 -2.54
C SER A 41 4.21 9.69 -1.90
N ARG A 42 3.04 9.70 -2.56
CA ARG A 42 1.84 10.29 -1.97
C ARG A 42 1.33 9.40 -0.82
N PRO A 43 0.94 10.01 0.31
CA PRO A 43 0.14 9.37 1.33
C PRO A 43 -1.10 8.69 0.74
N GLN A 44 -1.37 7.46 1.17
CA GLN A 44 -2.54 6.70 0.75
C GLN A 44 -3.33 6.22 1.96
N PHE A 45 -4.61 5.91 1.73
CA PHE A 45 -5.45 5.27 2.74
C PHE A 45 -5.22 3.76 2.75
N CYS A 46 -4.99 3.24 3.94
CA CYS A 46 -4.94 1.82 4.24
C CYS A 46 -6.19 1.48 5.04
N PHE A 47 -6.86 0.37 4.74
CA PHE A 47 -8.17 0.09 5.31
C PHE A 47 -8.08 -0.97 6.41
N TYR A 48 -8.48 -0.61 7.63
CA TYR A 48 -8.69 -1.59 8.68
C TYR A 48 -9.85 -2.54 8.32
N ARG A 49 -9.68 -3.84 8.60
CA ARG A 49 -10.74 -4.84 8.49
C ARG A 49 -10.80 -5.70 9.75
N PRO A 50 -11.93 -5.74 10.47
CA PRO A 50 -12.02 -6.49 11.72
C PRO A 50 -11.74 -7.98 11.52
N GLY A 51 -11.21 -8.62 12.55
CA GLY A 51 -10.95 -10.07 12.57
C GLY A 51 -9.74 -10.53 11.74
N ARG A 52 -8.88 -9.61 11.31
CA ARG A 52 -7.64 -9.92 10.57
C ARG A 52 -6.43 -10.18 11.48
N GLY A 53 -6.51 -9.82 12.76
CA GLY A 53 -5.41 -10.03 13.71
C GLY A 53 -4.24 -9.10 13.42
N TYR A 54 -4.43 -7.79 13.60
CA TYR A 54 -3.36 -6.80 13.40
C TYR A 54 -2.51 -6.56 14.64
N TRP A 55 -2.96 -7.01 15.80
CA TRP A 55 -2.28 -6.80 17.07
C TRP A 55 -1.69 -8.11 17.58
N ASP A 56 -0.39 -8.12 17.85
CA ASP A 56 0.28 -9.26 18.48
C ASP A 56 1.22 -8.82 19.61
N PRO A 57 1.44 -9.68 20.60
CA PRO A 57 2.39 -9.42 21.67
C PRO A 57 3.83 -9.42 21.12
N ARG A 58 4.63 -8.49 21.62
CA ARG A 58 6.05 -8.35 21.35
C ARG A 58 6.79 -8.20 22.67
N TYR A 59 7.88 -8.94 22.82
CA TYR A 59 8.79 -8.73 23.95
C TYR A 59 9.54 -7.41 23.80
N VAL A 60 9.52 -6.63 24.85
CA VAL A 60 10.22 -5.36 24.98
C VAL A 60 11.62 -5.66 25.50
N THR A 61 12.62 -5.05 24.88
CA THR A 61 14.03 -5.23 25.23
C THR A 61 14.55 -4.00 25.95
N PRO A 62 15.68 -4.07 26.69
CA PRO A 62 16.28 -2.90 27.33
C PRO A 62 16.65 -1.73 26.40
N SER A 63 16.61 -1.94 25.07
CA SER A 63 16.85 -0.90 24.07
C SER A 63 15.59 -0.12 23.71
N ASP A 64 14.41 -0.63 24.08
CA ASP A 64 13.13 -0.01 23.79
C ASP A 64 12.79 1.05 24.86
N PRO A 65 12.19 2.19 24.48
CA PRO A 65 11.81 3.25 25.44
C PRO A 65 10.81 2.81 26.50
N ASP A 66 10.01 1.79 26.18
CA ASP A 66 8.91 1.30 27.02
C ASP A 66 9.32 0.13 27.92
N TYR A 67 10.63 -0.19 27.97
CA TYR A 67 11.17 -1.25 28.83
C TYR A 67 11.12 -0.84 30.29
N ASP A 68 10.57 -1.71 31.13
CA ASP A 68 10.54 -1.52 32.58
C ASP A 68 11.38 -2.62 33.25
N PRO A 69 12.51 -2.29 33.91
CA PRO A 69 13.32 -3.29 34.60
C PRO A 69 12.59 -3.97 35.77
N ASP A 70 11.49 -3.39 36.27
CA ASP A 70 10.68 -3.94 37.35
C ASP A 70 9.49 -4.80 36.84
N ASP A 71 9.27 -4.86 35.52
CA ASP A 71 8.28 -5.74 34.87
C ASP A 71 8.94 -7.06 34.42
N ASP A 72 8.60 -8.17 35.07
CA ASP A 72 9.16 -9.49 34.75
C ASP A 72 8.75 -10.00 33.36
N GLU A 73 7.63 -9.54 32.80
CA GLU A 73 7.11 -10.00 31.50
C GLU A 73 7.61 -9.11 30.35
N ASN A 74 7.65 -7.79 30.56
CA ASN A 74 8.07 -6.81 29.56
C ASN A 74 7.43 -7.08 28.19
N ILE A 75 6.09 -7.23 28.15
CA ILE A 75 5.34 -7.51 26.91
C ILE A 75 4.53 -6.28 26.52
N SER A 76 4.56 -5.95 25.23
CA SER A 76 3.79 -4.86 24.63
C SER A 76 3.08 -5.34 23.37
N PHE A 77 1.92 -4.77 23.07
CA PHE A 77 1.27 -5.01 21.78
C PHE A 77 1.91 -4.20 20.66
N GLU A 78 2.13 -4.85 19.52
CA GLU A 78 2.56 -4.23 18.28
C GLU A 78 1.46 -4.33 17.21
N PHE A 79 1.18 -3.19 16.56
CA PHE A 79 0.30 -3.14 15.40
C PHE A 79 1.09 -3.46 14.12
N HIS A 80 0.75 -4.60 13.51
CA HIS A 80 1.33 -5.15 12.30
C HIS A 80 0.66 -4.56 11.04
N HIS A 81 1.06 -3.33 10.71
CA HIS A 81 0.65 -2.65 9.48
C HIS A 81 1.05 -3.39 8.19
N ASP A 82 2.03 -4.30 8.27
CA ASP A 82 2.41 -5.21 7.19
C ASP A 82 1.32 -6.21 6.80
N ARG A 83 0.34 -6.46 7.68
CA ARG A 83 -0.81 -7.34 7.41
C ARG A 83 -1.99 -6.61 6.75
N LEU A 84 -1.93 -5.29 6.64
CA LEU A 84 -2.93 -4.52 5.90
C LEU A 84 -2.77 -4.79 4.39
N ASP A 85 -3.86 -4.64 3.64
CA ASP A 85 -3.81 -4.79 2.19
C ASP A 85 -2.82 -3.77 1.59
N PRO A 86 -1.87 -4.21 0.74
CA PRO A 86 -0.93 -3.30 0.09
C PRO A 86 -1.63 -2.21 -0.71
N VAL A 87 -0.99 -1.04 -0.78
CA VAL A 87 -1.50 0.11 -1.51
C VAL A 87 -1.37 -0.15 -3.01
N VAL A 88 -2.50 -0.18 -3.71
CA VAL A 88 -2.53 -0.33 -5.18
C VAL A 88 -2.20 0.99 -5.85
N VAL A 89 -1.11 1.01 -6.59
CA VAL A 89 -0.70 2.10 -7.47
C VAL A 89 -1.00 1.73 -8.91
N CYS A 90 -1.79 2.56 -9.59
CA CYS A 90 -1.98 2.43 -11.02
C CYS A 90 -0.87 3.21 -11.75
N VAL A 91 -0.25 2.58 -12.75
CA VAL A 91 0.81 3.21 -13.53
C VAL A 91 0.42 3.25 -15.00
N PRO A 92 -0.36 4.24 -15.46
CA PRO A 92 -0.83 4.29 -16.83
C PRO A 92 0.31 4.33 -17.87
N LEU A 93 1.47 4.88 -17.50
CA LEU A 93 2.62 5.05 -18.39
C LEU A 93 3.12 3.76 -19.04
N ILE A 94 2.99 2.60 -18.37
CA ILE A 94 3.42 1.31 -18.93
C ILE A 94 2.60 0.82 -20.13
N THR A 95 1.42 1.42 -20.37
CA THR A 95 0.55 1.07 -21.50
C THR A 95 0.63 2.05 -22.67
N VAL A 96 1.29 3.20 -22.52
CA VAL A 96 1.26 4.28 -23.53
C VAL A 96 2.18 3.98 -24.72
N SER A 97 3.38 3.46 -24.47
CA SER A 97 4.34 3.12 -25.53
C SER A 97 5.40 2.12 -25.06
N ARG A 98 6.10 1.48 -26.00
CA ARG A 98 7.26 0.62 -25.68
C ARG A 98 8.39 1.40 -24.98
N GLU A 99 8.59 2.66 -25.38
CA GLU A 99 9.60 3.54 -24.80
C GLU A 99 9.28 3.84 -23.32
N ALA A 100 8.05 4.26 -23.03
CA ALA A 100 7.60 4.52 -21.66
C ALA A 100 7.68 3.26 -20.80
N ARG A 101 7.25 2.11 -21.33
CA ARG A 101 7.34 0.83 -20.63
C ARG A 101 8.79 0.46 -20.28
N GLY A 102 9.74 0.72 -21.18
CA GLY A 102 11.16 0.50 -20.95
C GLY A 102 11.77 1.36 -19.85
N LEU A 103 11.24 2.57 -19.64
CA LEU A 103 11.67 3.47 -18.57
C LEU A 103 11.02 3.16 -17.22
N VAL A 104 9.76 2.75 -17.22
CA VAL A 104 8.96 2.60 -16.00
C VAL A 104 9.17 1.25 -15.32
N LEU A 105 9.32 0.15 -16.08
CA LEU A 105 9.50 -1.18 -15.49
C LEU A 105 10.74 -1.31 -14.58
N PRO A 106 11.91 -0.75 -14.93
CA PRO A 106 13.06 -0.75 -14.03
C PRO A 106 12.78 0.00 -12.73
N LEU A 107 12.18 1.20 -12.82
CA LEU A 107 11.84 2.02 -11.66
C LEU A 107 10.89 1.30 -10.69
N LEU A 108 9.92 0.55 -11.23
CA LEU A 108 8.97 -0.24 -10.43
C LEU A 108 9.63 -1.40 -9.68
N ARG A 109 10.60 -2.07 -10.32
CA ARG A 109 11.36 -3.15 -9.68
C ARG A 109 12.20 -2.62 -8.53
N ASP A 110 12.85 -1.47 -8.72
CA ASP A 110 13.67 -0.84 -7.67
C ASP A 110 12.82 -0.39 -6.46
N LYS A 111 11.52 -0.15 -6.66
CA LYS A 111 10.58 0.27 -5.62
C LYS A 111 9.87 -0.89 -4.92
N GLY A 112 10.30 -2.14 -5.15
CA GLY A 112 9.76 -3.32 -4.46
C GLY A 112 8.30 -3.61 -4.82
N THR A 113 7.89 -3.24 -6.03
CA THR A 113 6.51 -3.39 -6.47
C THR A 113 6.29 -4.76 -7.12
N ASP A 114 5.52 -5.63 -6.47
CA ASP A 114 5.14 -6.91 -7.07
C ASP A 114 4.08 -6.70 -8.17
N ASN A 115 4.31 -7.36 -9.30
CA ASN A 115 3.41 -7.33 -10.43
C ASN A 115 2.34 -8.41 -10.22
N ASP A 116 1.24 -8.03 -9.58
CA ASP A 116 0.14 -8.93 -9.30
C ASP A 116 -0.59 -9.25 -10.61
N ASN A 117 -0.14 -10.33 -11.27
CA ASN A 117 -0.53 -10.72 -12.62
C ASN A 117 -1.93 -11.39 -12.67
N ASN A 118 -2.70 -11.31 -11.58
CA ASN A 118 -3.95 -12.05 -11.44
C ASN A 118 -5.16 -11.31 -12.06
N ASN A 119 -5.41 -11.68 -13.32
CA ASN A 119 -6.70 -11.82 -14.00
C ASN A 119 -7.67 -10.62 -14.17
N ASN A 120 -8.01 -10.37 -15.45
CA ASN A 120 -9.07 -9.54 -16.03
C ASN A 120 -8.89 -8.03 -16.24
N SER A 121 -7.87 -7.34 -15.71
CA SER A 121 -7.63 -5.93 -16.07
C SER A 121 -6.57 -5.78 -17.17
N LYS A 122 -6.87 -5.00 -18.22
CA LYS A 122 -5.91 -4.65 -19.30
C LYS A 122 -4.68 -3.86 -18.80
N ILE A 123 -4.71 -3.38 -17.56
CA ILE A 123 -3.68 -2.56 -16.94
C ILE A 123 -3.06 -3.34 -15.77
N PRO A 124 -1.74 -3.58 -15.77
CA PRO A 124 -1.01 -4.14 -14.64
C PRO A 124 -1.21 -3.30 -13.38
N LYS A 125 -1.52 -3.98 -12.27
CA LYS A 125 -1.60 -3.38 -10.95
C LYS A 125 -0.27 -3.57 -10.25
N PHE A 126 0.13 -2.51 -9.55
CA PHE A 126 1.38 -2.42 -8.85
C PHE A 126 1.06 -2.15 -7.40
N THR A 127 1.69 -2.85 -6.47
CA THR A 127 1.48 -2.63 -5.04
C THR A 127 2.73 -2.10 -4.38
N ARG A 128 2.59 -1.17 -3.44
CA ARG A 128 3.68 -0.80 -2.53
C ARG A 128 3.34 -1.16 -1.09
N ALA A 129 4.38 -1.40 -0.30
CA ALA A 129 4.26 -1.54 1.14
C ALA A 129 3.70 -0.25 1.77
N ILE A 130 3.06 -0.42 2.92
CA ILE A 130 2.47 0.66 3.70
C ILE A 130 3.59 1.36 4.47
N ASP A 131 3.59 2.68 4.40
CA ASP A 131 4.48 3.53 5.18
C ASP A 131 3.71 4.07 6.40
N PRO A 132 3.93 3.55 7.61
CA PRO A 132 3.18 3.96 8.78
C PRO A 132 3.38 5.44 9.18
N LEU A 133 4.44 6.10 8.68
CA LEU A 133 4.70 7.51 8.95
C LEU A 133 3.96 8.45 7.99
N HIS A 134 3.66 7.99 6.78
CA HIS A 134 3.06 8.83 5.73
C HIS A 134 1.63 8.42 5.37
N ASP A 135 1.33 7.12 5.36
CA ASP A 135 0.01 6.60 5.04
C ASP A 135 -0.96 6.73 6.21
N ALA A 136 -2.25 6.82 5.88
CA ALA A 136 -3.31 6.97 6.87
C ALA A 136 -4.10 5.67 7.01
N LEU A 137 -4.23 5.17 8.24
CA LEU A 137 -5.12 4.06 8.53
C LEU A 137 -6.56 4.60 8.62
N TYR A 138 -7.39 4.17 7.68
CA TYR A 138 -8.82 4.41 7.71
C TYR A 138 -9.51 3.31 8.49
N ILE A 139 -10.29 3.71 9.49
CA ILE A 139 -11.13 2.85 10.33
C ILE A 139 -12.56 3.32 10.11
N ALA A 140 -13.39 2.49 9.48
CA ALA A 140 -14.79 2.85 9.31
C ALA A 140 -15.45 3.05 10.69
N PRO A 141 -16.36 4.03 10.86
CA PRO A 141 -16.99 4.29 12.15
C PRO A 141 -17.69 3.06 12.74
N THR A 142 -18.20 2.18 11.88
CA THR A 142 -18.84 0.91 12.25
C THR A 142 -17.87 -0.15 12.80
N HIS A 143 -16.56 0.03 12.60
CA HIS A 143 -15.49 -0.87 13.02
C HIS A 143 -14.54 -0.25 14.04
N LEU A 144 -14.86 0.95 14.55
CA LEU A 144 -14.03 1.61 15.55
C LEU A 144 -13.98 0.81 16.85
N ASP A 145 -15.12 0.29 17.29
CA ASP A 145 -15.20 -0.55 18.49
C ASP A 145 -14.41 -1.85 18.30
N ASP A 146 -14.50 -2.49 17.13
CA ASP A 146 -13.72 -3.69 16.79
C ASP A 146 -12.21 -3.40 16.87
N PHE A 147 -11.77 -2.27 16.29
CA PHE A 147 -10.37 -1.86 16.32
C PHE A 147 -9.84 -1.62 17.74
N LEU A 148 -10.65 -0.98 18.59
CA LEU A 148 -10.28 -0.71 19.99
C LEU A 148 -10.33 -1.97 20.86
N ALA A 149 -11.24 -2.90 20.58
CA ALA A 149 -11.43 -4.13 21.33
C ALA A 149 -10.39 -5.21 20.99
N GLU A 150 -9.87 -5.23 19.75
CA GLU A 150 -8.98 -6.30 19.28
C GLU A 150 -7.76 -6.60 20.20
N PRO A 151 -7.02 -5.60 20.72
CA PRO A 151 -5.95 -5.87 21.69
C PRO A 151 -6.47 -6.46 23.01
N TRP A 152 -7.69 -6.09 23.44
CA TRP A 152 -8.31 -6.64 24.64
C TRP A 152 -8.70 -8.10 24.44
N ASP A 153 -9.34 -8.42 23.32
CA ASP A 153 -9.73 -9.78 22.96
C ASP A 153 -8.50 -10.71 22.89
N ARG A 154 -7.37 -10.18 22.41
CA ARG A 154 -6.11 -10.91 22.32
C ARG A 154 -5.50 -11.27 23.68
N CYS A 155 -5.73 -10.46 24.72
CA CYS A 155 -5.29 -10.77 26.10
C CYS A 155 -5.98 -12.00 26.71
N PHE A 156 -7.19 -12.34 26.25
CA PHE A 156 -7.92 -13.49 26.77
C PHE A 156 -7.49 -14.83 26.14
N GLN A 157 -6.52 -14.81 25.24
CA GLN A 157 -5.96 -16.04 24.68
C GLN A 157 -5.06 -16.75 25.70
N PRO A 158 -4.99 -18.09 25.69
CA PRO A 158 -4.29 -18.86 26.72
C PRO A 158 -2.80 -18.53 26.90
N ASP A 159 -2.14 -18.04 25.85
CA ASP A 159 -0.72 -17.67 25.86
C ASP A 159 -0.43 -16.34 26.58
N LEU A 160 -1.45 -15.51 26.73
CA LEU A 160 -1.40 -14.17 27.35
C LEU A 160 -2.27 -14.05 28.60
N ALA A 161 -2.95 -15.13 28.99
CA ALA A 161 -3.76 -15.16 30.20
C ALA A 161 -2.94 -14.74 31.42
N ASP A 162 -3.52 -13.87 32.25
CA ASP A 162 -2.93 -13.32 33.47
C ASP A 162 -1.65 -12.50 33.29
N LYS A 163 -1.25 -12.16 32.05
CA LYS A 163 -0.10 -11.30 31.79
C LYS A 163 -0.48 -9.83 31.78
N GLN A 164 0.36 -9.00 32.38
CA GLN A 164 0.29 -7.56 32.24
C GLN A 164 0.96 -7.16 30.93
N ILE A 165 0.18 -6.57 30.01
CA ILE A 165 0.65 -6.23 28.67
C ILE A 165 0.33 -4.77 28.38
N SER A 166 1.35 -4.01 27.95
CA SER A 166 1.15 -2.62 27.52
C SER A 166 0.48 -2.57 26.14
N ARG A 167 -0.35 -1.54 25.92
CA ARG A 167 -1.19 -1.39 24.72
C ARG A 167 -0.99 0.00 24.11
N PRO A 168 0.16 0.23 23.45
CA PRO A 168 0.44 1.52 22.86
C PRO A 168 -0.50 1.78 21.68
N ALA A 169 -0.59 3.05 21.27
CA ALA A 169 -1.23 3.42 20.02
C ALA A 169 -0.51 2.73 18.82
N PRO A 170 -1.20 2.47 17.71
CA PRO A 170 -0.56 1.90 16.53
C PRO A 170 0.55 2.82 16.03
N LYS A 171 1.60 2.25 15.42
CA LYS A 171 2.70 3.03 14.80
C LYS A 171 2.27 3.92 13.63
N MET A 172 1.01 3.82 13.20
CA MET A 172 0.42 4.67 12.17
C MET A 172 0.30 6.12 12.68
N SER A 173 1.01 7.05 12.06
CA SER A 173 1.02 8.47 12.47
C SER A 173 -0.29 9.21 12.15
N ARG A 174 -1.11 8.65 11.26
CA ARG A 174 -2.34 9.25 10.75
C ARG A 174 -3.47 8.23 10.83
N LEU A 175 -4.55 8.64 11.51
CA LEU A 175 -5.80 7.90 11.58
C LEU A 175 -6.89 8.72 10.90
N ALA A 176 -7.74 8.04 10.12
CA ALA A 176 -8.93 8.61 9.50
C ALA A 176 -10.15 7.80 9.95
N LEU A 177 -11.20 8.50 10.39
CA LEU A 177 -12.44 7.95 10.93
C LEU A 177 -13.61 8.30 9.99
#